data_AF-A0A1Q6RLB0-F1
#
_entry.id   AF-A0A1Q6RLB0-F1
#
_cell.length_a   1.000
_cell.length_b   1.000
_cell.length_c   1.000
_cell.angle_alpha   90.00
_cell.angle_beta   90.00
_cell.angle_gamma   90.00
#
_symmetry.space_group_name_H-M   'P 1'
#
loop_
_entity.id
_entity.type
_entity.pdbx_description
1 polymer ?
#
loop_
_entity_poly.entity_id
_entity_poly.type
_entity_poly.pdbx_seq_one_letter_code
_entity_poly.pdbx_strand_id
1 'polypeptide(L)'
;MYIAIYDENKKHITNVDNATYDLTTRVYDNDSFSAEGVCDVDINDAKIAVLNDDRGNYEYACFADEIKPEYNKRTVKGLDFKTLWDTEILLDYTADGSFDGRLSAIFTKVKTQVFDGKDTAVNKIPVVVNIPTDNTDTTTTYGSYAGTYQFVNAYKFLKCYLKYYEYNIESYYDIASGKIVFTFVKCTDAVSVDLRDFIHELTTTSTTTNKTVATIKYNVETPETDTDGNIIYTTTQKTDANGDPVTDKDGNPVYIPKYQPRPSTIATVYYYRDKNNNIVQSNENGNIDGRLYPVKAKYYESEYLADAQFNAVYELANARYVDNIIIDNNKTIDPIDFSGYRLYTKVALYYDGKLFKTLPISEKIITLDGDGKNTKIKLGFKKILLTEVIKN
;
A
#
# COMPACT_ATOMS: atom_id res chain seq x y z
N MET A 1 21.53 -8.69 -23.45
CA MET A 1 20.38 -9.21 -22.68
C MET A 1 19.25 -9.60 -23.62
N TYR A 2 18.29 -10.41 -23.15
CA TYR A 2 17.12 -10.79 -23.95
C TYR A 2 15.86 -10.90 -23.10
N ILE A 3 14.70 -10.90 -23.76
CA ILE A 3 13.39 -11.11 -23.14
C ILE A 3 12.79 -12.39 -23.72
N ALA A 4 12.61 -13.40 -22.89
CA ALA A 4 11.89 -14.62 -23.27
C ALA A 4 10.38 -14.36 -23.22
N ILE A 5 9.70 -14.67 -24.32
CA ILE A 5 8.27 -14.44 -24.50
C ILE A 5 7.51 -15.75 -24.42
N TYR A 6 6.43 -15.78 -23.64
CA TYR A 6 5.57 -16.95 -23.48
C TYR A 6 4.10 -16.63 -23.78
N ASP A 7 3.38 -17.62 -24.30
CA ASP A 7 1.94 -17.56 -24.52
C ASP A 7 1.12 -17.86 -23.25
N GLU A 8 -0.20 -17.80 -23.36
CA GLU A 8 -1.15 -18.17 -22.29
C GLU A 8 -1.07 -19.64 -21.85
N ASN A 9 -0.49 -20.51 -22.69
CA ASN A 9 -0.30 -21.92 -22.40
C ASN A 9 1.08 -22.20 -21.79
N LYS A 10 1.83 -21.13 -21.43
CA LYS A 10 3.17 -21.17 -20.82
C LYS A 10 4.23 -21.74 -21.76
N LYS A 11 3.95 -21.77 -23.06
CA LYS A 11 4.91 -22.20 -24.08
C LYS A 11 5.76 -21.01 -24.49
N HIS A 12 7.06 -21.23 -24.56
CA HIS A 12 7.99 -20.26 -25.12
C HIS A 12 7.66 -20.05 -26.61
N ILE A 13 7.54 -18.78 -27.01
CA ILE A 13 7.28 -18.39 -28.40
C ILE A 13 8.61 -18.09 -29.09
N THR A 14 9.37 -17.15 -28.53
CA THR A 14 10.64 -16.66 -29.07
C THR A 14 11.34 -15.77 -28.04
N ASN A 15 12.52 -15.27 -28.37
CA ASN A 15 13.21 -14.22 -27.63
C ASN A 15 13.13 -12.88 -28.38
N VAL A 16 13.07 -11.80 -27.62
CA VAL A 16 13.42 -10.46 -28.09
C VAL A 16 14.86 -10.20 -27.68
N ASP A 17 15.77 -10.23 -28.65
CA ASP A 17 17.21 -10.15 -28.43
C ASP A 17 17.73 -8.71 -28.45
N ASN A 18 18.96 -8.52 -27.98
CA ASN A 18 19.62 -7.20 -27.88
C ASN A 18 18.76 -6.18 -27.12
N ALA A 19 18.13 -6.64 -26.04
CA ALA A 19 17.14 -5.86 -25.34
C ALA A 19 17.78 -4.71 -24.52
N THR A 20 17.28 -3.49 -24.72
CA THR A 20 17.40 -2.36 -23.79
C THR A 20 16.14 -2.28 -22.95
N TYR A 21 16.21 -1.75 -21.72
CA TYR A 21 15.04 -1.69 -20.85
C TYR A 21 15.14 -0.61 -19.76
N ASP A 22 13.95 -0.19 -19.32
CA ASP A 22 13.72 0.52 -18.07
C ASP A 22 12.92 -0.38 -17.13
N LEU A 23 13.47 -0.64 -15.96
CA LEU A 23 12.85 -1.41 -14.89
C LEU A 23 12.86 -0.60 -13.60
N THR A 24 11.68 -0.39 -12.99
CA THR A 24 11.61 0.06 -11.60
C THR A 24 10.89 -0.98 -10.77
N THR A 25 11.58 -1.50 -9.76
CA THR A 25 11.00 -2.39 -8.74
C THR A 25 10.68 -1.60 -7.48
N ARG A 26 9.54 -1.86 -6.83
CA ARG A 26 9.01 -1.08 -5.71
C ARG A 26 8.47 -1.99 -4.60
N VAL A 27 8.61 -1.56 -3.35
CA VAL A 27 8.10 -2.34 -2.20
C VAL A 27 6.56 -2.45 -2.21
N TYR A 28 5.87 -1.31 -2.30
CA TYR A 28 4.42 -1.27 -2.06
C TYR A 28 3.60 -0.89 -3.29
N ASP A 29 4.25 -0.50 -4.38
CA ASP A 29 3.56 -0.09 -5.60
C ASP A 29 3.91 -1.07 -6.72
N ASN A 30 3.17 -0.99 -7.81
CA ASN A 30 3.44 -1.84 -8.96
C ASN A 30 4.79 -1.47 -9.57
N ASP A 31 5.51 -2.49 -9.99
CA ASP A 31 6.73 -2.35 -10.75
C ASP A 31 6.39 -1.81 -12.14
N SER A 32 7.34 -1.11 -12.75
CA SER A 32 7.19 -0.61 -14.12
C SER A 32 8.30 -1.19 -14.98
N PHE A 33 7.93 -1.76 -16.12
CA PHE A 33 8.85 -2.36 -17.07
C PHE A 33 8.52 -1.93 -18.49
N SER A 34 9.53 -1.47 -19.22
CA SER A 34 9.46 -1.21 -20.65
C SER A 34 10.78 -1.64 -21.26
N ALA A 35 10.74 -2.26 -22.44
CA ALA A 35 11.93 -2.71 -23.10
C ALA A 35 11.79 -2.65 -24.62
N GLU A 36 12.92 -2.58 -25.30
CA GLU A 36 13.00 -2.61 -26.76
C GLU A 36 14.07 -3.60 -27.20
N GLY A 37 13.84 -4.32 -28.29
CA GLY A 37 14.85 -5.19 -28.87
C GLY A 37 14.44 -5.69 -30.25
N VAL A 38 15.10 -6.74 -30.73
CA VAL A 38 14.94 -7.27 -32.09
C VAL A 38 14.29 -8.65 -32.05
N CYS A 39 13.24 -8.83 -32.85
CA CYS A 39 12.57 -10.10 -33.08
C CYS A 39 11.83 -10.03 -34.43
N ASP A 40 12.04 -11.02 -35.28
CA ASP A 40 11.39 -11.18 -36.59
C ASP A 40 10.09 -11.99 -36.53
N VAL A 41 9.86 -12.70 -35.42
CA VAL A 41 8.62 -13.43 -35.13
C VAL A 41 7.52 -12.47 -34.66
N ASP A 42 6.27 -12.78 -35.03
CA ASP A 42 5.09 -12.12 -34.47
C ASP A 42 4.84 -12.63 -33.04
N ILE A 43 4.80 -11.70 -32.10
CA ILE A 43 4.61 -11.96 -30.68
C ILE A 43 3.40 -11.21 -30.10
N ASN A 44 2.46 -10.76 -30.95
CA ASN A 44 1.29 -10.01 -30.52
C ASN A 44 0.41 -10.77 -29.49
N ASP A 45 0.46 -12.10 -29.47
CA ASP A 45 -0.26 -12.96 -28.52
C ASP A 45 0.51 -13.27 -27.23
N ALA A 46 1.67 -12.65 -27.01
CA ALA A 46 2.43 -12.81 -25.78
C ALA A 46 1.58 -12.54 -24.53
N LYS A 47 1.88 -13.27 -23.47
CA LYS A 47 1.24 -13.09 -22.15
C LYS A 47 2.24 -12.88 -21.04
N ILE A 48 3.43 -13.47 -21.13
CA ILE A 48 4.46 -13.33 -20.10
C ILE A 48 5.77 -12.92 -20.77
N ALA A 49 6.40 -11.91 -20.20
CA ALA A 49 7.74 -11.45 -20.57
C ALA A 49 8.70 -11.75 -19.41
N VAL A 50 9.80 -12.45 -19.69
CA VAL A 50 10.85 -12.75 -18.72
C VAL A 50 12.16 -12.12 -19.20
N LEU A 51 12.65 -11.15 -18.45
CA LEU A 51 13.93 -10.49 -18.68
C LEU A 51 15.07 -11.37 -18.16
N ASN A 52 16.07 -11.61 -19.01
CA ASN A 52 17.26 -12.39 -18.68
C ASN A 52 18.54 -11.64 -19.06
N ASP A 53 19.58 -11.82 -18.26
CA ASP A 53 20.92 -11.33 -18.60
C ASP A 53 21.54 -12.09 -19.80
N ASP A 54 22.72 -11.67 -20.25
CA ASP A 54 23.44 -12.34 -21.36
C ASP A 54 23.90 -13.77 -21.06
N ARG A 55 23.86 -14.19 -19.79
CA ARG A 55 24.18 -15.55 -19.35
C ARG A 55 22.92 -16.41 -19.16
N GLY A 56 21.73 -15.85 -19.40
CA GLY A 56 20.46 -16.51 -19.19
C GLY A 56 20.00 -16.54 -17.73
N ASN A 57 20.59 -15.73 -16.86
CA ASN A 57 20.11 -15.57 -15.49
C ASN A 57 18.85 -14.71 -15.46
N TYR A 58 17.88 -15.12 -14.65
CA TYR A 58 16.63 -14.41 -14.44
C TYR A 58 16.88 -13.04 -13.78
N GLU A 59 16.31 -11.98 -14.34
CA GLU A 59 16.35 -10.64 -13.74
C GLU A 59 14.95 -10.18 -13.29
N TYR A 60 13.92 -10.38 -14.11
CA TYR A 60 12.55 -9.91 -13.83
C TYR A 60 11.52 -10.61 -14.71
N ALA A 61 10.25 -10.63 -14.30
CA ALA A 61 9.15 -11.09 -15.13
C ALA A 61 7.85 -10.32 -14.84
N CYS A 62 7.01 -10.22 -15.86
CA CYS A 62 5.73 -9.54 -15.81
C CYS A 62 4.78 -10.08 -16.88
N PHE A 63 3.53 -9.62 -16.89
CA PHE A 63 2.66 -9.81 -18.02
C PHE A 63 3.11 -8.95 -19.20
N ALA A 64 3.04 -9.49 -20.41
CA ALA A 64 3.21 -8.71 -21.64
C ALA A 64 1.90 -7.96 -21.93
N ASP A 65 1.86 -6.68 -21.53
CA ASP A 65 0.65 -5.84 -21.58
C ASP A 65 0.44 -5.21 -22.96
N GLU A 66 1.51 -4.65 -23.50
CA GLU A 66 1.49 -3.99 -24.80
C GLU A 66 2.74 -4.37 -25.58
N ILE A 67 2.54 -4.78 -26.84
CA ILE A 67 3.62 -5.06 -27.79
C ILE A 67 3.41 -4.20 -29.01
N LYS A 68 4.45 -3.45 -29.38
CA LYS A 68 4.47 -2.62 -30.58
C LYS A 68 5.54 -3.13 -31.55
N PRO A 69 5.15 -3.68 -32.71
CA PRO A 69 6.10 -4.01 -33.76
C PRO A 69 6.45 -2.79 -34.62
N GLU A 70 7.74 -2.60 -34.90
CA GLU A 70 8.24 -1.65 -35.90
C GLU A 70 9.34 -2.34 -36.73
N TYR A 71 8.98 -2.88 -37.90
CA TYR A 71 9.82 -3.82 -38.66
C TYR A 71 10.24 -5.02 -37.79
N ASN A 72 11.54 -5.20 -37.53
CA ASN A 72 12.06 -6.22 -36.63
C ASN A 72 12.25 -5.72 -35.19
N LYS A 73 12.02 -4.43 -34.93
CA LYS A 73 12.03 -3.90 -33.57
C LYS A 73 10.73 -4.32 -32.86
N ARG A 74 10.84 -4.67 -31.59
CA ARG A 74 9.71 -4.90 -30.68
C ARG A 74 9.88 -4.01 -29.46
N THR A 75 8.88 -3.19 -29.17
CA THR A 75 8.74 -2.54 -27.87
C THR A 75 7.76 -3.35 -27.04
N VAL A 76 8.19 -3.76 -25.85
CA VAL A 76 7.42 -4.57 -24.90
C VAL A 76 7.19 -3.75 -23.64
N LYS A 77 5.93 -3.53 -23.28
CA LYS A 77 5.53 -2.93 -22.01
C LYS A 77 5.00 -4.00 -21.07
N GLY A 78 5.52 -4.00 -19.85
CA GLY A 78 5.15 -4.96 -18.81
C GLY A 78 4.04 -4.45 -17.90
N LEU A 79 3.15 -5.35 -17.51
CA LEU A 79 2.24 -5.17 -16.39
C LEU A 79 2.67 -6.09 -15.24
N ASP A 80 3.06 -5.51 -14.12
CA ASP A 80 3.54 -6.22 -12.93
C ASP A 80 2.53 -7.28 -12.46
N PHE A 81 3.00 -8.47 -12.08
CA PHE A 81 2.17 -9.52 -11.50
C PHE A 81 1.45 -9.07 -10.24
N LYS A 82 1.99 -8.11 -9.46
CA LYS A 82 1.30 -7.59 -8.27
C LYS A 82 -0.09 -7.00 -8.58
N THR A 83 -0.36 -6.65 -9.83
CA THR A 83 -1.68 -6.19 -10.30
C THR A 83 -2.78 -7.25 -10.13
N LEU A 84 -2.44 -8.54 -10.02
CA LEU A 84 -3.41 -9.59 -9.69
C LEU A 84 -4.06 -9.39 -8.31
N TRP A 85 -3.38 -8.69 -7.39
CA TRP A 85 -3.94 -8.33 -6.09
C TRP A 85 -4.84 -7.10 -6.15
N ASP A 86 -4.84 -6.35 -7.25
CA ASP A 86 -5.66 -5.15 -7.45
C ASP A 86 -7.08 -5.53 -7.91
N THR A 87 -7.76 -6.33 -7.09
CA THR A 87 -9.12 -6.82 -7.32
C THR A 87 -9.99 -6.60 -6.10
N GLU A 88 -11.29 -6.45 -6.31
CA GLU A 88 -12.27 -6.34 -5.23
C GLU A 88 -12.61 -7.73 -4.68
N ILE A 89 -12.64 -7.84 -3.35
CA ILE A 89 -12.95 -9.08 -2.64
C ILE A 89 -13.95 -8.83 -1.51
N LEU A 90 -14.67 -9.89 -1.16
CA LEU A 90 -15.50 -9.95 0.04
C LEU A 90 -14.74 -10.67 1.15
N LEU A 91 -14.41 -9.94 2.22
CA LEU A 91 -13.91 -10.51 3.46
C LEU A 91 -15.08 -10.70 4.43
N ASP A 92 -15.66 -11.90 4.42
CA ASP A 92 -16.78 -12.26 5.30
C ASP A 92 -16.27 -12.87 6.62
N TYR A 93 -16.63 -12.20 7.72
CA TYR A 93 -16.37 -12.59 9.11
C TYR A 93 -17.65 -12.66 9.95
N THR A 94 -18.82 -12.82 9.31
CA THR A 94 -20.13 -12.82 9.99
C THR A 94 -20.36 -14.07 10.85
N ALA A 95 -19.78 -15.21 10.46
CA ALA A 95 -19.86 -16.44 11.24
C ALA A 95 -19.04 -16.34 12.54
N ASP A 96 -19.55 -16.92 13.62
CA ASP A 96 -18.86 -16.93 14.91
C ASP A 96 -17.49 -17.61 14.80
N GLY A 97 -16.48 -17.02 15.45
CA GLY A 97 -15.08 -17.48 15.40
C GLY A 97 -14.40 -17.39 14.02
N SER A 98 -15.02 -16.75 13.02
CA SER A 98 -14.45 -16.71 11.66
C SER A 98 -13.39 -15.62 11.45
N PHE A 99 -13.31 -14.63 12.34
CA PHE A 99 -12.24 -13.62 12.34
C PHE A 99 -11.03 -14.14 13.11
N ASP A 100 -9.89 -14.15 12.44
CA ASP A 100 -8.59 -14.45 13.04
C ASP A 100 -7.67 -13.26 12.80
N GLY A 101 -7.41 -12.50 13.88
CA GLY A 101 -6.60 -11.29 13.85
C GLY A 101 -5.10 -11.55 13.66
N ARG A 102 -4.63 -12.80 13.53
CA ARG A 102 -3.22 -13.08 13.28
C ARG A 102 -2.82 -12.64 11.87
N LEU A 103 -1.66 -12.01 11.74
CA LEU A 103 -1.17 -11.45 10.49
C LEU A 103 -1.16 -12.47 9.33
N SER A 104 -0.64 -13.67 9.58
CA SER A 104 -0.64 -14.75 8.57
C SER A 104 -2.03 -15.24 8.20
N ALA A 105 -2.99 -15.21 9.13
CA ALA A 105 -4.38 -15.56 8.87
C ALA A 105 -5.08 -14.51 8.00
N ILE A 106 -4.82 -13.22 8.25
CA ILE A 106 -5.31 -12.11 7.42
C ILE A 106 -4.78 -12.24 6.00
N PHE A 107 -3.46 -12.44 5.83
CA PHE A 107 -2.86 -12.64 4.50
C PHE A 107 -3.45 -13.85 3.78
N THR A 108 -3.66 -14.96 4.50
CA THR A 108 -4.23 -16.19 3.95
C THR A 108 -5.68 -15.98 3.51
N LYS A 109 -6.51 -15.31 4.32
CA LYS A 109 -7.90 -15.00 3.98
C LYS A 109 -7.98 -14.19 2.69
N VAL A 110 -7.17 -13.14 2.55
CA VAL A 110 -7.10 -12.33 1.32
C VAL A 110 -6.64 -13.18 0.14
N LYS A 111 -5.55 -13.95 0.30
CA LYS A 111 -5.04 -14.87 -0.74
C LYS A 111 -6.11 -15.83 -1.24
N THR A 112 -6.91 -16.40 -0.33
CA THR A 112 -7.98 -17.33 -0.70
C THR A 112 -9.07 -16.65 -1.50
N GLN A 113 -9.44 -15.41 -1.18
CA GLN A 113 -10.42 -14.67 -1.97
C GLN A 113 -9.90 -14.31 -3.36
N VAL A 114 -8.60 -14.00 -3.50
CA VAL A 114 -8.02 -13.58 -4.78
C VAL A 114 -7.74 -14.78 -5.69
N PHE A 115 -7.17 -15.87 -5.17
CA PHE A 115 -6.58 -16.94 -6.00
C PHE A 115 -7.22 -18.32 -5.85
N ASP A 116 -8.02 -18.58 -4.80
CA ASP A 116 -8.63 -19.91 -4.60
C ASP A 116 -10.07 -19.97 -5.16
N GLY A 117 -10.48 -18.96 -5.91
CA GLY A 117 -11.76 -18.92 -6.61
C GLY A 117 -11.87 -20.00 -7.69
N LYS A 118 -13.10 -20.31 -8.12
CA LYS A 118 -13.37 -21.30 -9.17
C LYS A 118 -13.22 -20.75 -10.59
N ASP A 119 -12.89 -19.47 -10.74
CA ASP A 119 -12.75 -18.84 -12.05
C ASP A 119 -11.56 -19.44 -12.80
N THR A 120 -11.85 -20.22 -13.83
CA THR A 120 -10.84 -20.90 -14.64
C THR A 120 -10.01 -19.94 -15.49
N ALA A 121 -10.52 -18.73 -15.78
CA ALA A 121 -9.78 -17.72 -16.52
C ALA A 121 -8.71 -17.07 -15.64
N VAL A 122 -9.07 -16.70 -14.41
CA VAL A 122 -8.13 -16.18 -13.40
C VAL A 122 -7.03 -17.20 -13.10
N ASN A 123 -7.39 -18.49 -13.07
CA ASN A 123 -6.48 -19.57 -12.71
C ASN A 123 -5.71 -20.19 -13.90
N LYS A 124 -5.82 -19.64 -15.12
CA LYS A 124 -5.19 -20.23 -16.31
C LYS A 124 -3.66 -20.28 -16.19
N ILE A 125 -3.07 -19.22 -15.65
CA ILE A 125 -1.67 -19.19 -15.21
C ILE A 125 -1.69 -19.49 -13.70
N PRO A 126 -1.16 -20.64 -13.24
CA PRO A 126 -1.22 -20.98 -11.84
C PRO A 126 -0.42 -20.00 -10.98
N VAL A 127 -0.99 -19.63 -9.84
CA VAL A 127 -0.37 -18.75 -8.85
C VAL A 127 -0.06 -19.55 -7.59
N VAL A 128 1.16 -19.39 -7.07
CA VAL A 128 1.57 -19.88 -5.75
C VAL A 128 1.83 -18.68 -4.86
N VAL A 129 1.30 -18.70 -3.64
CA VAL A 129 1.52 -17.65 -2.65
C VAL A 129 2.14 -18.26 -1.41
N ASN A 130 3.36 -17.85 -1.11
CA ASN A 130 4.10 -18.25 0.07
C ASN A 130 3.88 -17.22 1.17
N ILE A 131 3.17 -17.61 2.23
CA ILE A 131 2.89 -16.76 3.40
C ILE A 131 3.63 -17.36 4.60
N PRO A 132 4.55 -16.62 5.25
CA PRO A 132 5.22 -17.13 6.43
C PRO A 132 4.25 -17.18 7.62
N THR A 133 4.47 -18.11 8.54
CA THR A 133 3.74 -18.13 9.80
C THR A 133 4.11 -16.92 10.64
N ASP A 134 3.14 -16.04 10.87
CA ASP A 134 3.23 -14.90 11.78
C ASP A 134 1.96 -14.86 12.63
N ASN A 135 2.14 -15.12 13.93
CA ASN A 135 1.07 -15.17 14.93
C ASN A 135 0.84 -13.82 15.62
N THR A 136 1.43 -12.73 15.12
CA THR A 136 1.18 -11.39 15.64
C THR A 136 -0.30 -11.06 15.51
N ASP A 137 -0.99 -10.93 16.64
CA ASP A 137 -2.39 -10.51 16.69
C ASP A 137 -2.49 -9.00 16.43
N THR A 138 -3.26 -8.64 15.42
CA THR A 138 -3.45 -7.27 14.97
C THR A 138 -4.67 -6.60 15.61
N THR A 139 -5.47 -7.33 16.39
CA THR A 139 -6.78 -6.88 16.91
C THR A 139 -6.68 -5.65 17.79
N THR A 140 -5.65 -5.54 18.64
CA THR A 140 -5.43 -4.33 19.45
C THR A 140 -5.18 -3.11 18.56
N THR A 141 -4.44 -3.28 17.46
CA THR A 141 -4.05 -2.19 16.55
C THR A 141 -5.15 -1.79 15.59
N TYR A 142 -5.89 -2.75 15.05
CA TYR A 142 -6.84 -2.54 13.96
C TYR A 142 -8.31 -2.75 14.35
N GLY A 143 -8.58 -3.19 15.58
CA GLY A 143 -9.89 -3.64 16.00
C GLY A 143 -10.18 -5.06 15.50
N SER A 144 -11.35 -5.59 15.88
CA SER A 144 -11.86 -6.87 15.42
C SER A 144 -12.93 -6.66 14.35
N TYR A 145 -12.87 -7.48 13.29
CA TYR A 145 -13.92 -7.55 12.28
C TYR A 145 -14.94 -8.67 12.54
N ALA A 146 -14.87 -9.35 13.68
CA ALA A 146 -15.80 -10.42 14.02
C ALA A 146 -17.27 -9.95 13.94
N GLY A 147 -18.13 -10.76 13.29
CA GLY A 147 -19.54 -10.44 13.09
C GLY A 147 -19.82 -9.46 11.95
N THR A 148 -18.81 -9.07 11.17
CA THR A 148 -18.94 -8.10 10.06
C THR A 148 -18.49 -8.71 8.73
N TYR A 149 -18.68 -7.97 7.64
CA TYR A 149 -18.07 -8.26 6.36
C TYR A 149 -17.53 -6.96 5.75
N GLN A 150 -16.56 -7.08 4.85
CA GLN A 150 -15.90 -5.94 4.22
C GLN A 150 -15.79 -6.17 2.70
N PHE A 151 -16.28 -5.21 1.91
CA PHE A 151 -15.96 -5.12 0.48
C PHE A 151 -14.74 -4.22 0.33
N VAL A 152 -13.62 -4.80 -0.11
CA VAL A 152 -12.35 -4.08 -0.19
C VAL A 152 -11.58 -4.48 -1.43
N ASN A 153 -10.77 -3.56 -1.93
CA ASN A 153 -9.69 -3.92 -2.83
C ASN A 153 -8.60 -4.67 -2.05
N ALA A 154 -8.25 -5.88 -2.51
CA ALA A 154 -7.36 -6.79 -1.79
C ALA A 154 -5.97 -6.16 -1.56
N TYR A 155 -5.36 -5.56 -2.57
CA TYR A 155 -4.04 -4.97 -2.42
C TYR A 155 -4.05 -3.74 -1.52
N LYS A 156 -5.02 -2.83 -1.68
CA LYS A 156 -5.17 -1.66 -0.79
C LYS A 156 -5.37 -2.09 0.67
N PHE A 157 -6.17 -3.13 0.91
CA PHE A 157 -6.37 -3.70 2.24
C PHE A 157 -5.07 -4.26 2.81
N LEU A 158 -4.36 -5.10 2.04
CA LEU A 158 -3.07 -5.68 2.44
C LEU A 158 -2.00 -4.62 2.71
N LYS A 159 -1.91 -3.56 1.88
CA LYS A 159 -0.90 -2.50 2.02
C LYS A 159 -0.88 -1.90 3.43
N CYS A 160 -2.01 -1.84 4.12
CA CYS A 160 -2.03 -1.32 5.49
C CYS A 160 -1.21 -2.19 6.45
N TYR A 161 -1.46 -3.49 6.44
CA TYR A 161 -0.71 -4.46 7.22
C TYR A 161 0.75 -4.57 6.76
N LEU A 162 0.98 -4.63 5.44
CA LEU A 162 2.33 -4.72 4.86
C LEU A 162 3.19 -3.53 5.32
N LYS A 163 2.68 -2.30 5.22
CA LYS A 163 3.41 -1.09 5.64
C LYS A 163 3.65 -1.01 7.13
N TYR A 164 2.67 -1.41 7.94
CA TYR A 164 2.78 -1.33 9.39
C TYR A 164 3.76 -2.36 9.94
N TYR A 165 3.65 -3.61 9.48
CA TYR A 165 4.43 -4.76 9.95
C TYR A 165 5.69 -5.03 9.11
N GLU A 166 6.00 -4.14 8.16
CA GLU A 166 7.24 -4.14 7.38
C GLU A 166 7.39 -5.36 6.46
N TYR A 167 6.28 -5.82 5.88
CA TYR A 167 6.26 -6.89 4.89
C TYR A 167 6.27 -6.33 3.46
N ASN A 168 6.89 -7.06 2.55
CA ASN A 168 6.87 -6.87 1.11
C ASN A 168 6.22 -8.10 0.44
N ILE A 169 5.64 -7.91 -0.75
CA ILE A 169 5.25 -9.02 -1.64
C ILE A 169 6.22 -9.04 -2.81
N GLU A 170 7.19 -9.96 -2.77
CA GLU A 170 8.08 -10.23 -3.89
C GLU A 170 7.38 -11.17 -4.88
N SER A 171 7.64 -10.98 -6.18
CA SER A 171 7.06 -11.84 -7.22
C SER A 171 8.10 -12.27 -8.25
N TYR A 172 7.94 -13.49 -8.78
CA TYR A 172 8.72 -13.99 -9.91
C TYR A 172 7.92 -15.01 -10.72
N TYR A 173 8.39 -15.32 -11.93
CA TYR A 173 7.84 -16.39 -12.75
C TYR A 173 8.76 -17.62 -12.73
N ASP A 174 8.26 -18.73 -12.18
CA ASP A 174 8.93 -20.03 -12.26
C ASP A 174 8.67 -20.63 -13.66
N ILE A 175 9.66 -20.50 -14.54
CA ILE A 175 9.60 -20.99 -15.91
C ILE A 175 9.41 -22.51 -15.96
N ALA A 176 10.10 -23.24 -15.07
CA ALA A 176 10.12 -24.70 -15.11
C ALA A 176 8.75 -25.29 -14.74
N SER A 177 8.06 -24.67 -13.79
CA SER A 177 6.71 -25.09 -13.40
C SER A 177 5.58 -24.31 -14.09
N GLY A 178 5.91 -23.22 -14.79
CA GLY A 178 4.97 -22.34 -15.49
C GLY A 178 4.04 -21.60 -14.55
N LYS A 179 4.56 -21.08 -13.43
CA LYS A 179 3.76 -20.49 -12.34
C LYS A 179 4.25 -19.11 -11.95
N ILE A 180 3.32 -18.24 -11.58
CA ILE A 180 3.63 -16.99 -10.88
C ILE A 180 3.77 -17.31 -9.40
N VAL A 181 4.83 -16.84 -8.76
CA VAL A 181 5.08 -17.06 -7.35
C VAL A 181 5.13 -15.72 -6.63
N PHE A 182 4.24 -15.53 -5.66
CA PHE A 182 4.30 -14.43 -4.69
C PHE A 182 4.88 -14.92 -3.38
N THR A 183 5.76 -14.15 -2.76
CA THR A 183 6.28 -14.45 -1.43
C THR A 183 6.14 -13.23 -0.53
N PHE A 184 5.46 -13.41 0.59
CA PHE A 184 5.39 -12.41 1.65
C PHE A 184 6.70 -12.47 2.45
N VAL A 185 7.46 -11.40 2.37
CA VAL A 185 8.81 -11.32 2.95
C VAL A 185 8.86 -10.20 3.96
N LYS A 186 9.49 -10.45 5.10
CA LYS A 186 9.90 -9.41 6.03
C LYS A 186 11.40 -9.21 5.92
N CYS A 187 11.85 -8.05 5.42
CA CYS A 187 13.28 -7.76 5.32
C CYS A 187 13.76 -7.18 6.66
N THR A 188 14.70 -7.88 7.30
CA THR A 188 15.35 -7.44 8.54
C THR A 188 16.77 -6.92 8.29
N ASP A 189 17.20 -6.87 7.03
CA ASP A 189 18.54 -6.45 6.66
C ASP A 189 18.71 -4.96 6.94
N ALA A 190 19.89 -4.60 7.40
CA ALA A 190 20.27 -3.22 7.66
C ALA A 190 21.71 -2.97 7.21
N VAL A 191 21.96 -1.76 6.73
CA VAL A 191 23.28 -1.28 6.33
C VAL A 191 23.46 0.16 6.77
N SER A 192 24.69 0.56 7.04
CA SER A 192 25.05 1.92 7.43
C SER A 192 26.01 2.51 6.42
N VAL A 193 25.78 3.77 6.03
CA VAL A 193 26.63 4.50 5.08
C VAL A 193 26.81 5.96 5.48
N ASP A 194 27.92 6.58 5.08
CA ASP A 194 28.04 8.04 5.08
C ASP A 194 27.50 8.57 3.74
N LEU A 195 26.48 9.43 3.80
CA LEU A 195 25.81 9.95 2.62
C LEU A 195 26.75 10.80 1.74
N ARG A 196 27.86 11.30 2.30
CA ARG A 196 28.89 12.06 1.56
C ARG A 196 29.70 11.20 0.60
N ASP A 197 29.68 9.88 0.77
CA ASP A 197 30.39 8.95 -0.11
C ASP A 197 29.64 8.67 -1.42
N PHE A 198 28.44 9.26 -1.59
CA PHE A 198 27.55 8.98 -2.73
C PHE A 198 27.08 10.27 -3.42
N ILE A 199 26.90 10.19 -4.74
CA ILE A 199 26.14 11.19 -5.50
C ILE A 199 24.65 10.96 -5.20
N HIS A 200 23.98 11.98 -4.67
CA HIS A 200 22.60 11.85 -4.24
C HIS A 200 21.78 13.13 -4.39
N GLU A 201 20.47 12.95 -4.51
CA GLU A 201 19.47 14.01 -4.43
C GLU A 201 18.59 13.81 -3.20
N LEU A 202 18.42 14.85 -2.38
CA LEU A 202 17.55 14.84 -1.21
C LEU A 202 16.30 15.68 -1.47
N THR A 203 15.13 15.07 -1.34
CA THR A 203 13.84 15.77 -1.28
C THR A 203 13.15 15.48 0.05
N THR A 204 13.05 16.50 0.88
CA THR A 204 12.29 16.48 2.13
C THR A 204 10.85 16.91 1.87
N THR A 205 9.87 16.03 2.11
CA THR A 205 8.46 16.45 2.12
C THR A 205 8.06 16.88 3.54
N SER A 206 7.85 18.19 3.72
CA SER A 206 7.59 18.80 5.03
C SER A 206 6.15 18.59 5.53
N THR A 207 6.07 18.28 6.83
CA THR A 207 4.89 18.20 7.70
C THR A 207 3.82 17.14 7.37
N THR A 208 4.10 15.91 7.77
CA THR A 208 3.14 14.82 7.72
C THR A 208 2.35 14.66 9.03
N THR A 209 1.16 14.08 8.90
CA THR A 209 0.33 13.62 10.02
C THR A 209 1.19 12.78 10.97
N ASN A 210 1.18 13.11 12.26
CA ASN A 210 1.91 12.37 13.30
C ASN A 210 1.02 11.99 14.49
N LYS A 211 -0.28 12.35 14.44
CA LYS A 211 -1.35 11.87 15.31
C LYS A 211 -2.54 11.49 14.45
N THR A 212 -3.16 10.35 14.73
CA THR A 212 -4.49 10.03 14.19
C THR A 212 -5.44 9.64 15.31
N VAL A 213 -6.72 9.92 15.11
CA VAL A 213 -7.78 9.60 16.06
C VAL A 213 -8.82 8.78 15.32
N ALA A 214 -9.06 7.56 15.78
CA ALA A 214 -10.10 6.68 15.28
C ALA A 214 -11.30 6.74 16.22
N THR A 215 -12.50 6.95 15.70
CA THR A 215 -13.73 7.01 16.49
C THR A 215 -14.93 6.47 15.74
N ILE A 216 -15.93 6.01 16.49
CA ILE A 216 -17.24 5.67 15.93
C ILE A 216 -17.97 6.93 15.47
N LYS A 217 -18.74 6.79 14.38
CA LYS A 217 -19.64 7.80 13.83
C LYS A 217 -20.78 8.12 14.77
N TYR A 218 -20.94 9.40 15.09
CA TYR A 218 -22.04 9.85 15.95
C TYR A 218 -23.27 10.27 15.12
N ASN A 219 -24.45 9.73 15.46
CA ASN A 219 -25.71 10.19 14.90
C ASN A 219 -26.18 11.47 15.60
N VAL A 220 -26.02 12.60 14.92
CA VAL A 220 -26.38 13.93 15.42
C VAL A 220 -27.89 14.19 15.48
N GLU A 221 -28.72 13.32 14.92
CA GLU A 221 -30.17 13.54 14.83
C GLU A 221 -30.96 12.95 16.00
N THR A 222 -30.29 12.43 17.04
CA THR A 222 -30.95 11.88 18.22
C THR A 222 -31.51 13.01 19.09
N PRO A 223 -32.84 13.19 19.24
CA PRO A 223 -33.38 14.30 20.01
C PRO A 223 -33.12 14.14 21.51
N GLU A 224 -32.96 15.27 22.21
CA GLU A 224 -32.98 15.34 23.65
C GLU A 224 -34.42 15.24 24.16
N THR A 225 -34.62 14.49 25.25
CA THR A 225 -35.92 14.30 25.86
C THR A 225 -35.94 14.78 27.30
N ASP A 226 -37.08 15.28 27.76
CA ASP A 226 -37.32 15.56 29.17
C ASP A 226 -37.48 14.27 30.00
N THR A 227 -37.78 14.41 31.29
CA THR A 227 -37.98 13.27 32.21
C THR A 227 -39.17 12.38 31.83
N ASP A 228 -40.11 12.91 31.06
CA ASP A 228 -41.33 12.22 30.65
C ASP A 228 -41.20 11.63 29.23
N GLY A 229 -40.04 11.83 28.58
CA GLY A 229 -39.74 11.33 27.25
C GLY A 229 -40.20 12.24 26.11
N ASN A 230 -40.65 13.47 26.40
CA ASN A 230 -41.03 14.43 25.35
C ASN A 230 -39.79 15.09 24.76
N ILE A 231 -39.79 15.30 23.45
CA ILE A 231 -38.70 15.98 22.74
C ILE A 231 -38.59 17.43 23.22
N ILE A 232 -37.39 17.83 23.61
CA ILE A 232 -37.05 19.22 23.91
C ILE A 232 -36.76 19.93 22.59
N TYR A 233 -37.41 21.08 22.36
CA TYR A 233 -37.21 21.90 21.17
C TYR A 233 -36.31 23.10 21.45
N THR A 234 -35.59 23.53 20.42
CA THR A 234 -34.86 24.82 20.43
C THR A 234 -35.83 25.98 20.24
N THR A 235 -35.34 27.21 20.41
CA THR A 235 -36.09 28.43 20.04
C THR A 235 -36.00 28.77 18.55
N THR A 236 -35.35 27.92 17.74
CA THR A 236 -35.18 28.13 16.30
C THR A 236 -36.30 27.43 15.52
N GLN A 237 -37.04 28.20 14.72
CA GLN A 237 -38.09 27.66 13.86
C GLN A 237 -37.48 26.90 12.67
N LYS A 238 -38.06 25.76 12.30
CA LYS A 238 -37.67 24.99 11.12
C LYS A 238 -38.01 25.76 9.85
N THR A 239 -37.14 25.72 8.85
CA THR A 239 -37.39 26.26 7.51
C THR A 239 -37.49 25.15 6.47
N ASP A 240 -38.19 25.41 5.37
CA ASP A 240 -38.24 24.53 4.21
C ASP A 240 -37.00 24.69 3.30
N ALA A 241 -37.01 24.03 2.14
CA ALA A 241 -35.89 24.07 1.18
C ALA A 241 -35.66 25.47 0.55
N ASN A 242 -36.66 26.35 0.59
CA ASN A 242 -36.58 27.72 0.10
C ASN A 242 -36.18 28.71 1.20
N GLY A 243 -36.11 28.26 2.46
CA GLY A 243 -35.80 29.08 3.63
C GLY A 243 -37.04 29.67 4.31
N ASP A 244 -38.25 29.26 3.92
CA ASP A 244 -39.49 29.78 4.50
C ASP A 244 -39.84 29.04 5.81
N PRO A 245 -40.35 29.73 6.85
CA PRO A 245 -40.68 29.09 8.12
C PRO A 245 -41.80 28.05 7.99
N VAL A 246 -41.57 26.87 8.57
CA VAL A 246 -42.53 25.76 8.56
C VAL A 246 -43.54 25.94 9.69
N THR A 247 -44.81 25.76 9.36
CA THR A 247 -45.93 25.67 10.31
C THR A 247 -46.60 24.30 10.22
N ASP A 248 -47.25 23.89 11.30
CA ASP A 248 -48.09 22.69 11.30
C ASP A 248 -49.41 22.93 10.56
N LYS A 249 -50.24 21.88 10.47
CA LYS A 249 -51.56 21.93 9.83
C LYS A 249 -52.55 22.91 10.49
N ASP A 250 -52.28 23.32 11.72
CA ASP A 250 -53.11 24.22 12.52
C ASP A 250 -52.53 25.65 12.53
N GLY A 251 -51.43 25.89 11.82
CA GLY A 251 -50.78 27.20 11.68
C GLY A 251 -49.75 27.54 12.76
N ASN A 252 -49.42 26.61 13.65
CA ASN A 252 -48.42 26.86 14.70
C ASN A 252 -46.98 26.69 14.17
N PRO A 253 -46.01 27.48 14.64
CA PRO A 253 -44.59 27.32 14.28
C PRO A 253 -44.04 25.93 14.65
N VAL A 254 -43.35 25.28 13.72
CA VAL A 254 -42.61 24.03 14.00
C VAL A 254 -41.17 24.38 14.35
N TYR A 255 -40.71 23.99 15.54
CA TYR A 255 -39.35 24.25 16.01
C TYR A 255 -38.41 23.07 15.74
N ILE A 256 -37.11 23.35 15.68
CA ILE A 256 -36.08 22.33 15.50
C ILE A 256 -35.87 21.60 16.84
N PRO A 257 -35.89 20.25 16.90
CA PRO A 257 -35.51 19.50 18.08
C PRO A 257 -34.11 19.88 18.58
N LYS A 258 -33.95 19.99 19.90
CA LYS A 258 -32.63 20.05 20.51
C LYS A 258 -32.05 18.64 20.45
N TYR A 259 -30.91 18.46 19.79
CA TYR A 259 -30.27 17.16 19.66
C TYR A 259 -29.26 16.90 20.78
N GLN A 260 -29.09 15.62 21.12
CA GLN A 260 -28.10 15.17 22.09
C GLN A 260 -26.68 15.58 21.62
N PRO A 261 -25.81 16.04 22.54
CA PRO A 261 -24.42 16.28 22.20
C PRO A 261 -23.67 14.96 22.01
N ARG A 262 -22.61 14.99 21.20
CA ARG A 262 -21.69 13.86 21.05
C ARG A 262 -21.16 13.41 22.42
N PRO A 263 -21.38 12.15 22.84
CA PRO A 263 -20.94 11.67 24.15
C PRO A 263 -19.42 11.73 24.30
N SER A 264 -18.92 12.14 25.46
CA SER A 264 -17.49 12.08 25.80
C SER A 264 -16.97 10.65 25.96
N THR A 265 -17.87 9.68 26.13
CA THR A 265 -17.58 8.25 26.29
C THR A 265 -17.58 7.47 24.99
N ILE A 266 -17.76 8.14 23.84
CA ILE A 266 -17.74 7.46 22.55
C ILE A 266 -16.39 6.77 22.31
N ALA A 267 -16.42 5.52 21.86
CA ALA A 267 -15.21 4.73 21.68
C ALA A 267 -14.25 5.44 20.72
N THR A 268 -13.07 5.77 21.26
CA THR A 268 -12.05 6.58 20.58
C THR A 268 -10.66 6.01 20.88
N VAL A 269 -9.84 5.83 19.85
CA VAL A 269 -8.46 5.35 19.97
C VAL A 269 -7.50 6.38 19.36
N TYR A 270 -6.40 6.66 20.06
CA TYR A 270 -5.41 7.64 19.65
C TYR A 270 -4.10 6.95 19.26
N TYR A 271 -3.63 7.25 18.05
CA TYR A 271 -2.35 6.77 17.53
C TYR A 271 -1.39 7.93 17.31
N TYR A 272 -0.11 7.64 17.51
CA TYR A 272 0.96 8.61 17.38
C TYR A 272 2.15 7.99 16.65
N ARG A 273 2.89 8.83 15.90
CA ARG A 273 4.21 8.47 15.38
C ARG A 273 5.30 9.02 16.30
N ASP A 274 6.25 8.17 16.69
CA ASP A 274 7.42 8.58 17.47
C ASP A 274 8.60 9.04 16.58
N LYS A 275 9.69 9.49 17.23
CA LYS A 275 10.95 9.92 16.59
C LYS A 275 11.62 8.82 15.76
N ASN A 276 11.34 7.56 16.07
CA ASN A 276 11.88 6.38 15.39
C ASN A 276 10.95 5.88 14.28
N ASN A 277 9.87 6.61 13.98
CA ASN A 277 8.80 6.26 13.04
C ASN A 277 7.94 5.06 13.47
N ASN A 278 8.01 4.60 14.72
CA ASN A 278 7.05 3.62 15.22
C ASN A 278 5.67 4.26 15.35
N ILE A 279 4.63 3.42 15.24
CA ILE A 279 3.26 3.84 15.51
C ILE A 279 2.88 3.22 16.84
N VAL A 280 2.41 4.05 17.77
CA VAL A 280 2.06 3.65 19.12
C VAL A 280 0.67 4.15 19.46
N GLN A 281 -0.05 3.36 20.25
CA GLN A 281 -1.31 3.79 20.86
C GLN A 281 -1.03 4.54 22.16
N SER A 282 -1.84 5.54 22.45
CA SER A 282 -1.81 6.25 23.73
C SER A 282 -3.20 6.84 24.01
N ASN A 283 -3.29 7.69 25.03
CA ASN A 283 -4.48 8.50 25.30
C ASN A 283 -4.45 9.82 24.53
N GLU A 284 -5.47 10.66 24.75
CA GLU A 284 -5.59 11.97 24.12
C GLU A 284 -4.39 12.89 24.39
N ASN A 285 -3.83 12.81 25.60
CA ASN A 285 -2.69 13.60 26.04
C ASN A 285 -1.42 13.21 25.27
N GLY A 286 -1.31 11.95 24.82
CA GLY A 286 -0.23 11.48 23.96
C GLY A 286 1.14 11.55 24.62
N ASN A 287 1.24 11.16 25.88
CA ASN A 287 2.52 11.10 26.59
C ASN A 287 3.32 9.88 26.09
N ILE A 288 4.10 10.08 25.03
CA ILE A 288 4.89 9.04 24.37
C ILE A 288 6.37 9.45 24.33
N ASP A 289 7.29 8.49 24.40
CA ASP A 289 8.70 8.77 24.13
C ASP A 289 8.89 9.20 22.67
N GLY A 290 9.78 10.17 22.45
CA GLY A 290 10.10 10.65 21.12
C GLY A 290 8.96 11.36 20.41
N ARG A 291 8.07 12.03 21.15
CA ARG A 291 6.97 12.80 20.56
C ARG A 291 7.46 13.82 19.53
N LEU A 292 6.78 13.82 18.39
CA LEU A 292 7.05 14.73 17.28
C LEU A 292 6.26 16.04 17.43
N TYR A 293 6.91 17.17 17.14
CA TYR A 293 6.31 18.51 17.16
C TYR A 293 6.55 19.26 15.83
N PRO A 294 5.60 20.09 15.35
CA PRO A 294 4.25 20.27 15.91
C PRO A 294 3.39 19.00 15.71
N VAL A 295 2.40 18.82 16.59
CA VAL A 295 1.44 17.71 16.44
C VAL A 295 0.45 18.05 15.32
N LYS A 296 0.43 17.22 14.28
CA LYS A 296 -0.53 17.30 13.18
C LYS A 296 -1.46 16.10 13.24
N ALA A 297 -2.69 16.37 13.67
CA ALA A 297 -3.70 15.36 13.91
C ALA A 297 -4.65 15.21 12.71
N LYS A 298 -5.12 13.99 12.46
CA LYS A 298 -6.22 13.70 11.53
C LYS A 298 -7.22 12.75 12.18
N TYR A 299 -8.51 13.03 11.98
CA TYR A 299 -9.61 12.24 12.53
C TYR A 299 -10.16 11.30 11.48
N TYR A 300 -10.46 10.08 11.91
CA TYR A 300 -11.11 9.04 11.13
C TYR A 300 -12.34 8.60 11.88
N GLU A 301 -13.48 8.69 11.21
CA GLU A 301 -14.77 8.34 11.75
C GLU A 301 -15.41 7.29 10.84
N SER A 302 -16.01 6.26 11.42
CA SER A 302 -16.67 5.18 10.68
C SER A 302 -17.78 4.56 11.53
N GLU A 303 -18.70 3.85 10.90
CA GLU A 303 -19.79 3.15 11.61
C GLU A 303 -19.24 2.10 12.58
N TYR A 304 -18.20 1.38 12.16
CA TYR A 304 -17.46 0.45 13.01
C TYR A 304 -16.10 1.04 13.40
N LEU A 305 -15.71 0.85 14.67
CA LEU A 305 -14.44 1.38 15.19
C LEU A 305 -13.24 0.78 14.46
N ALA A 306 -13.29 -0.50 14.08
CA ALA A 306 -12.20 -1.19 13.37
C ALA A 306 -11.86 -0.50 12.03
N ASP A 307 -12.87 -0.03 11.28
CA ASP A 307 -12.66 0.70 10.03
C ASP A 307 -11.98 2.06 10.26
N ALA A 308 -12.39 2.76 11.32
CA ALA A 308 -11.73 3.99 11.71
C ALA A 308 -10.28 3.74 12.16
N GLN A 309 -10.02 2.66 12.91
CA GLN A 309 -8.68 2.25 13.34
C GLN A 309 -7.80 1.90 12.13
N PHE A 310 -8.31 1.12 11.18
CA PHE A 310 -7.63 0.75 9.96
C PHE A 310 -7.16 1.97 9.16
N ASN A 311 -8.07 2.91 8.92
CA ASN A 311 -7.74 4.14 8.19
C ASN A 311 -6.77 5.05 8.96
N ALA A 312 -6.95 5.16 10.28
CA ALA A 312 -6.07 5.94 11.16
C ALA A 312 -4.64 5.40 11.20
N VAL A 313 -4.47 4.08 11.26
CA VAL A 313 -3.17 3.43 11.26
C VAL A 313 -2.53 3.52 9.87
N TYR A 314 -3.31 3.34 8.79
CA TYR A 314 -2.82 3.44 7.42
C TYR A 314 -2.23 4.82 7.10
N GLU A 315 -2.89 5.90 7.54
CA GLU A 315 -2.39 7.26 7.38
C GLU A 315 -1.03 7.46 8.05
N LEU A 316 -0.86 6.98 9.28
CA LEU A 316 0.42 7.08 9.97
C LEU A 316 1.49 6.21 9.32
N ALA A 317 1.14 5.01 8.84
CA ALA A 317 2.05 4.11 8.14
C ALA A 317 2.54 4.74 6.82
N ASN A 318 1.65 5.39 6.06
CA ASN A 318 2.01 6.16 4.87
C ASN A 318 2.83 7.42 5.18
N ALA A 319 2.68 7.95 6.39
CA ALA A 319 3.47 9.06 6.87
C ALA A 319 4.84 8.62 7.43
N ARG A 320 5.16 7.32 7.50
CA ARG A 320 6.53 6.85 7.83
C ARG A 320 7.46 7.11 6.65
N TYR A 321 8.71 7.45 6.94
CA TYR A 321 9.80 7.56 5.95
C TYR A 321 9.50 8.51 4.76
N VAL A 322 8.86 9.65 5.03
CA VAL A 322 8.37 10.61 4.01
C VAL A 322 9.49 11.40 3.30
N ASP A 323 10.71 11.23 3.76
CA ASP A 323 11.89 11.75 3.08
C ASP A 323 12.24 10.85 1.90
N ASN A 324 12.73 11.46 0.83
CA ASN A 324 13.14 10.74 -0.35
C ASN A 324 14.60 11.11 -0.66
N ILE A 325 15.47 10.10 -0.70
CA ILE A 325 16.85 10.24 -1.15
C ILE A 325 17.03 9.32 -2.34
N ILE A 326 17.50 9.87 -3.46
CA ILE A 326 17.85 9.10 -4.64
C ILE A 326 19.38 9.07 -4.73
N ILE A 327 19.96 7.88 -4.68
CA ILE A 327 21.39 7.62 -4.83
C ILE A 327 21.63 7.15 -6.26
N ASP A 328 22.57 7.77 -6.97
CA ASP A 328 23.09 7.23 -8.24
C ASP A 328 24.12 6.15 -7.91
N ASN A 329 23.68 4.88 -7.94
CA ASN A 329 24.45 3.75 -7.41
C ASN A 329 25.51 3.33 -8.44
N ASN A 330 26.68 3.97 -8.36
CA ASN A 330 27.80 3.76 -9.23
C ASN A 330 28.76 2.72 -8.64
N LYS A 331 28.67 1.50 -9.17
CA LYS A 331 29.48 0.34 -8.74
C LYS A 331 31.00 0.56 -8.79
N THR A 332 31.52 1.56 -9.49
CA THR A 332 32.97 1.78 -9.64
C THR A 332 33.57 2.74 -8.62
N ILE A 333 32.77 3.65 -8.07
CA ILE A 333 33.25 4.71 -7.16
C ILE A 333 32.59 4.65 -5.79
N ASP A 334 31.38 4.08 -5.70
CA ASP A 334 30.65 3.98 -4.45
C ASP A 334 31.23 2.89 -3.55
N PRO A 335 31.23 3.10 -2.21
CA PRO A 335 31.82 2.15 -1.28
C PRO A 335 31.04 0.83 -1.17
N ILE A 336 29.75 0.82 -1.55
CA ILE A 336 28.91 -0.38 -1.61
C ILE A 336 27.98 -0.34 -2.81
N ASP A 337 27.62 -1.52 -3.32
CA ASP A 337 26.61 -1.66 -4.38
C ASP A 337 25.23 -1.98 -3.78
N PHE A 338 24.35 -0.98 -3.73
CA PHE A 338 22.99 -1.11 -3.22
C PHE A 338 22.10 -2.02 -4.08
N SER A 339 22.46 -2.29 -5.34
CA SER A 339 21.65 -3.14 -6.22
C SER A 339 21.53 -4.58 -5.72
N GLY A 340 22.50 -5.05 -4.91
CA GLY A 340 22.50 -6.38 -4.28
C GLY A 340 21.63 -6.48 -3.02
N TYR A 341 21.20 -5.37 -2.43
CA TYR A 341 20.38 -5.37 -1.22
C TYR A 341 18.90 -5.54 -1.55
N ARG A 342 18.11 -6.12 -0.65
CA ARG A 342 16.68 -6.34 -0.90
C ARG A 342 15.91 -5.04 -0.83
N LEU A 343 14.74 -5.02 -1.47
CA LEU A 343 13.76 -3.99 -1.19
C LEU A 343 13.43 -4.03 0.31
N TYR A 344 13.20 -2.86 0.89
CA TYR A 344 12.98 -2.61 2.31
C TYR A 344 14.21 -2.75 3.25
N THR A 345 15.41 -3.07 2.76
CA THR A 345 16.63 -3.01 3.59
C THR A 345 16.76 -1.63 4.24
N LYS A 346 16.94 -1.59 5.57
CA LYS A 346 17.04 -0.34 6.33
C LYS A 346 18.43 0.26 6.18
N VAL A 347 18.51 1.47 5.63
CA VAL A 347 19.77 2.19 5.44
C VAL A 347 19.89 3.26 6.52
N ALA A 348 20.82 3.09 7.46
CA ALA A 348 21.22 4.11 8.41
C ALA A 348 22.19 5.08 7.72
N LEU A 349 21.70 6.30 7.48
CA LEU A 349 22.43 7.36 6.79
C LEU A 349 23.11 8.24 7.81
N TYR A 350 24.43 8.30 7.74
CA TYR A 350 25.25 9.21 8.52
C TYR A 350 25.61 10.43 7.66
N TYR A 351 25.71 11.57 8.32
CA TYR A 351 26.26 12.79 7.72
C TYR A 351 27.18 13.43 8.75
N ASP A 352 28.45 13.59 8.39
CA ASP A 352 29.47 14.13 9.29
C ASP A 352 29.60 13.35 10.62
N GLY A 353 29.59 12.03 10.52
CA GLY A 353 29.72 11.12 11.67
C GLY A 353 28.49 11.05 12.59
N LYS A 354 27.40 11.76 12.28
CA LYS A 354 26.15 11.73 13.04
C LYS A 354 25.06 11.02 12.25
N LEU A 355 24.26 10.20 12.93
CA LEU A 355 23.09 9.59 12.32
C LEU A 355 22.14 10.71 11.87
N PHE A 356 21.93 10.80 10.57
CA PHE A 356 21.00 11.72 9.97
C PHE A 356 19.59 11.12 9.99
N LYS A 357 19.41 9.96 9.33
CA LYS A 357 18.11 9.25 9.21
C LYS A 357 18.31 7.75 9.00
N THR A 358 17.27 6.98 9.26
CA THR A 358 17.18 5.59 8.78
C THR A 358 16.01 5.47 7.82
N LEU A 359 16.29 5.14 6.56
CA LEU A 359 15.29 5.02 5.50
C LEU A 359 15.39 3.64 4.83
N PRO A 360 14.26 2.98 4.52
CA PRO A 360 14.27 1.73 3.78
C PRO A 360 14.54 1.96 2.28
N ILE A 361 15.19 1.02 1.61
CA ILE A 361 15.22 0.97 0.13
C ILE A 361 13.78 0.76 -0.36
N SER A 362 13.20 1.77 -1.00
CA SER A 362 11.81 1.74 -1.45
C SER A 362 11.67 1.35 -2.92
N GLU A 363 12.63 1.76 -3.75
CA GLU A 363 12.64 1.47 -5.18
C GLU A 363 14.07 1.25 -5.70
N LYS A 364 14.19 0.36 -6.69
CA LYS A 364 15.38 0.26 -7.53
C LYS A 364 15.00 0.61 -8.96
N ILE A 365 15.64 1.61 -9.52
CA ILE A 365 15.41 2.10 -10.88
C ILE A 365 16.62 1.68 -11.71
N ILE A 366 16.41 0.87 -12.73
CA ILE A 366 17.46 0.28 -13.55
C ILE A 366 17.16 0.63 -15.00
N THR A 367 18.14 1.22 -15.67
CA THR A 367 18.10 1.47 -17.11
C THR A 367 19.27 0.75 -17.74
N LEU A 368 19.02 -0.02 -18.80
CA LEU A 368 20.04 -0.58 -19.67
C LEU A 368 19.83 -0.03 -21.06
N ASP A 369 20.79 0.75 -21.54
CA ASP A 369 20.81 1.33 -22.88
C ASP A 369 22.20 1.18 -23.54
N GLY A 370 22.47 1.96 -24.59
CA GLY A 370 23.75 1.93 -25.31
C GLY A 370 24.96 2.37 -24.48
N ASP A 371 24.74 3.13 -23.39
CA ASP A 371 25.79 3.61 -22.48
C ASP A 371 26.04 2.62 -21.32
N GLY A 372 25.21 1.58 -21.19
CA GLY A 372 25.35 0.49 -20.23
C GLY A 372 24.23 0.42 -19.19
N LYS A 373 24.45 -0.35 -18.12
CA LYS A 373 23.47 -0.53 -17.04
C LYS A 373 23.68 0.56 -15.97
N ASN A 374 22.76 1.51 -15.86
CA ASN A 374 22.69 2.46 -14.76
C ASN A 374 21.70 1.95 -13.69
N THR A 375 21.98 2.22 -12.41
CA THR A 375 21.07 1.89 -11.32
C THR A 375 20.97 3.07 -10.37
N LYS A 376 19.74 3.51 -10.09
CA LYS A 376 19.43 4.47 -9.04
C LYS A 376 18.64 3.80 -7.93
N ILE A 377 18.93 4.19 -6.70
CA ILE A 377 18.35 3.59 -5.51
C ILE A 377 17.59 4.67 -4.76
N LYS A 378 16.30 4.41 -4.54
CA LYS A 378 15.44 5.32 -3.81
C LYS A 378 15.30 4.84 -2.37
N LEU A 379 15.55 5.75 -1.43
CA LEU A 379 15.37 5.54 -0.01
C LEU A 379 14.16 6.34 0.48
N GLY A 380 13.33 5.70 1.30
CA GLY A 380 12.10 6.28 1.85
C GLY A 380 10.93 6.30 0.85
N PHE A 381 9.73 6.52 1.38
CA PHE A 381 8.49 6.45 0.59
C PHE A 381 7.98 7.85 0.30
N LYS A 382 7.67 8.15 -0.97
CA LYS A 382 6.98 9.39 -1.31
C LYS A 382 5.57 9.34 -0.71
N LYS A 383 5.10 10.47 -0.16
CA LYS A 383 3.71 10.61 0.27
C LYS A 383 2.78 10.44 -0.94
N ILE A 384 2.02 9.35 -0.98
CA ILE A 384 0.86 9.23 -1.86
C ILE A 384 -0.24 10.10 -1.25
N LEU A 385 -0.74 11.08 -2.01
CA LEU A 385 -1.86 11.90 -1.55
C LEU A 385 -3.12 11.03 -1.51
N LEU A 386 -3.85 11.09 -0.40
CA LEU A 386 -5.04 10.28 -0.13
C LEU A 386 -6.22 10.55 -1.09
N THR A 387 -6.10 11.53 -1.98
CA THR A 387 -7.06 11.85 -3.03
C THR A 387 -7.27 10.73 -4.05
N GLU A 388 -6.46 9.67 -4.04
CA GLU A 388 -6.64 8.46 -4.88
C GLU A 388 -7.38 7.30 -4.18
N VAL A 389 -7.75 7.44 -2.90
CA VAL A 389 -8.46 6.39 -2.13
C VAL A 389 -9.94 6.72 -1.89
N ILE A 390 -10.39 7.94 -2.20
CA ILE A 390 -11.81 8.35 -2.09
C ILE A 390 -12.30 8.90 -3.44
N LYS A 391 -12.19 8.09 -4.49
CA LYS A 391 -13.03 8.16 -5.69
C LYS A 391 -13.11 6.76 -6.30
N ASN A 392 -14.00 5.96 -5.73
CA ASN A 392 -15.07 5.24 -6.41
C ASN A 392 -15.88 4.48 -5.35
#